data_AF-D7E2F7-F1
#
_entry.id   AF-D7E2F7-F1
#
_cell.length_a   1.000
_cell.length_b   1.000
_cell.length_c   1.000
_cell.angle_alpha   90.00
_cell.angle_beta   90.00
_cell.angle_gamma   90.00
#
_symmetry.space_group_name_H-M   'P 1'
#
loop_
_entity.id
_entity.type
_entity.pdbx_description
1 polymer ?
#
loop_
_entity_poly.entity_id
_entity_poly.type
_entity_poly.pdbx_seq_one_letter_code
_entity_poly.pdbx_strand_id
1 'polypeptide(L)'
;MSIDQLPPVSQQQATVYLPYIQQTKRNFLPYAISLYQKGFVEGHRKIEGSKNIPFIATWNVATLPSDLTRCRIQFNGNAELSYEVRMASFEFINFLIELMENYKRQKLSDFSTTFYRKLLSIED
;
A
#
# COMPACT_ATOMS: atom_id res chain seq x y z
N MET A 1 0.02 -15.14 1.49
CA MET A 1 0.89 -15.09 0.29
C MET A 1 1.93 -14.01 0.50
N SER A 2 3.21 -14.24 0.22
CA SER A 2 4.27 -13.26 0.52
C SER A 2 4.39 -12.21 -0.59
N ILE A 3 4.59 -10.94 -0.21
CA ILE A 3 4.94 -9.84 -1.10
C ILE A 3 6.19 -10.17 -1.95
N ASP A 4 7.08 -11.04 -1.45
CA ASP A 4 8.29 -11.47 -2.14
C ASP A 4 8.01 -12.31 -3.42
N GLN A 5 6.80 -12.81 -3.61
CA GLN A 5 6.44 -13.71 -4.73
C GLN A 5 5.58 -13.02 -5.81
N LEU A 6 5.43 -11.71 -5.76
CA LEU A 6 4.67 -10.96 -6.77
C LEU A 6 5.42 -10.97 -8.12
N PRO A 7 4.79 -11.39 -9.23
CA PRO A 7 5.38 -11.17 -10.54
C PRO A 7 5.34 -9.67 -10.87
N PRO A 8 6.35 -9.10 -11.54
CA PRO A 8 6.29 -7.73 -12.02
C PRO A 8 5.24 -7.62 -13.13
N VAL A 9 4.54 -6.48 -13.21
CA VAL A 9 3.71 -6.17 -14.38
C VAL A 9 4.56 -5.83 -15.61
N SER A 10 3.93 -5.76 -16.78
CA SER A 10 4.61 -5.34 -18.01
C SER A 10 5.11 -3.89 -17.93
N GLN A 11 6.15 -3.58 -18.72
CA GLN A 11 6.68 -2.22 -18.79
C GLN A 11 5.62 -1.19 -19.24
N GLN A 12 4.74 -1.56 -20.17
CA GLN A 12 3.64 -0.71 -20.63
C GLN A 12 2.71 -0.29 -19.48
N GLN A 13 2.38 -1.22 -18.59
CA GLN A 13 1.56 -0.93 -17.41
C GLN A 13 2.30 -0.05 -16.39
N ALA A 14 3.62 -0.17 -16.29
CA ALA A 14 4.43 0.66 -15.40
C ALA A 14 4.63 2.09 -15.92
N THR A 15 4.72 2.28 -17.24
CA THR A 15 5.05 3.57 -17.86
C THR A 15 4.10 4.70 -17.47
N VAL A 16 2.80 4.42 -17.35
CA VAL A 16 1.79 5.44 -17.00
C VAL A 16 1.99 6.03 -15.59
N TYR A 17 2.65 5.28 -14.69
CA TYR A 17 2.93 5.74 -13.33
C TYR A 17 4.31 6.40 -13.19
N LEU A 18 5.23 6.23 -14.14
CA LEU A 18 6.60 6.77 -14.03
C LEU A 18 6.72 8.27 -13.69
N PRO A 19 5.83 9.17 -14.18
CA PRO A 19 5.88 10.59 -13.81
C PRO A 19 5.66 10.87 -12.32
N TYR A 20 4.99 9.96 -11.60
CA TYR A 20 4.60 10.11 -10.20
C TYR A 20 5.54 9.39 -9.23
N ILE A 21 6.57 8.71 -9.75
CA ILE A 21 7.46 7.85 -8.97
C ILE A 21 8.89 8.36 -9.03
N GLN A 22 9.44 8.62 -7.85
CA GLN A 22 10.84 9.02 -7.67
C GLN A 22 11.78 7.99 -8.31
N GLN A 23 12.84 8.46 -8.99
CA GLN A 23 13.76 7.62 -9.74
C GLN A 23 14.31 6.44 -8.90
N THR A 24 14.64 6.69 -7.63
CA THR A 24 15.19 5.71 -6.69
C THR A 24 14.21 4.58 -6.33
N LYS A 25 12.91 4.80 -6.51
CA LYS A 25 11.82 3.87 -6.18
C LYS A 25 11.27 3.10 -7.38
N ARG A 26 11.72 3.41 -8.61
CA ARG A 26 11.17 2.84 -9.86
C ARG A 26 11.38 1.34 -10.02
N ASN A 27 12.37 0.75 -9.35
CA ASN A 27 12.58 -0.70 -9.34
C ASN A 27 11.46 -1.48 -8.62
N PHE A 28 10.76 -0.86 -7.67
CA PHE A 28 9.61 -1.46 -6.98
C PHE A 28 8.30 -1.28 -7.74
N LEU A 29 8.23 -0.30 -8.64
CA LEU A 29 7.00 0.09 -9.32
C LEU A 29 6.26 -1.08 -9.98
N PRO A 30 6.90 -1.97 -10.77
CA PRO A 30 6.19 -3.07 -11.41
C PRO A 30 5.55 -4.05 -10.42
N TYR A 31 6.15 -4.21 -9.24
CA TYR A 31 5.65 -5.09 -8.19
C TYR A 31 4.55 -4.41 -7.36
N ALA A 32 4.68 -3.11 -7.11
CA ALA A 32 3.64 -2.34 -6.44
C ALA A 32 2.35 -2.29 -7.28
N ILE A 33 2.45 -2.19 -8.62
CA ILE A 33 1.29 -2.29 -9.51
C ILE A 33 0.70 -3.71 -9.47
N SER A 34 1.55 -4.75 -9.45
CA SER A 34 1.09 -6.14 -9.31
C SER A 34 0.33 -6.36 -8.00
N LEU A 35 0.83 -5.82 -6.88
CA LEU A 35 0.13 -5.81 -5.60
C LEU A 35 -1.18 -5.03 -5.69
N TYR A 36 -1.15 -3.83 -6.28
CA TYR A 36 -2.33 -2.99 -6.48
C TYR A 36 -3.43 -3.72 -7.25
N GLN A 37 -3.09 -4.43 -8.32
CA GLN A 37 -4.04 -5.21 -9.12
C GLN A 37 -4.70 -6.37 -8.36
N LYS A 38 -4.09 -6.85 -7.27
CA LYS A 38 -4.72 -7.86 -6.39
C LYS A 38 -5.87 -7.29 -5.56
N GLY A 39 -5.87 -5.99 -5.27
CA GLY A 39 -6.94 -5.34 -4.51
C GLY A 39 -6.89 -5.53 -3.00
N PHE A 40 -5.88 -6.23 -2.46
CA PHE A 40 -5.72 -6.41 -1.01
C PHE A 40 -4.29 -6.71 -0.57
N VAL A 41 -4.00 -6.45 0.71
CA VAL A 41 -2.83 -6.95 1.42
C VAL A 41 -3.16 -7.25 2.88
N GLU A 42 -2.62 -8.34 3.39
CA GLU A 42 -2.64 -8.67 4.82
C GLU A 42 -1.30 -8.28 5.44
N GLY A 43 -1.35 -7.73 6.64
CA GLY A 43 -0.16 -7.22 7.31
C GLY A 43 -0.32 -7.11 8.80
N HIS A 44 0.68 -6.52 9.44
CA HIS A 44 0.71 -6.31 10.88
C HIS A 44 1.27 -4.93 11.17
N ARG A 45 0.48 -4.09 11.85
CA ARG A 45 0.93 -2.80 12.33
C ARG A 45 1.91 -3.01 13.48
N LYS A 46 3.15 -2.55 13.32
CA LYS A 46 4.14 -2.57 14.40
C LYS A 46 3.73 -1.59 15.49
N ILE A 47 3.70 -2.07 16.73
CA ILE A 47 3.48 -1.24 17.93
C ILE A 47 4.74 -1.31 18.79
N GLU A 48 5.29 -0.16 19.12
CA GLU A 48 6.47 -0.11 19.99
C GLU A 48 6.12 -0.59 21.41
N GLY A 49 6.92 -1.50 21.95
CA GLY A 49 6.71 -2.04 23.29
C GLY A 49 5.49 -2.97 23.44
N SER A 50 4.83 -3.35 22.34
CA SER A 50 3.65 -4.23 22.38
C SER A 50 3.64 -5.25 21.22
N LYS A 51 2.61 -6.10 21.19
CA LYS A 51 2.37 -7.03 20.09
C LYS A 51 1.89 -6.27 18.86
N ASN A 52 2.34 -6.72 17.68
CA ASN A 52 1.86 -6.17 16.42
C ASN A 52 0.36 -6.47 16.24
N ILE A 53 -0.35 -5.55 15.60
CA ILE A 53 -1.80 -5.65 15.37
C ILE A 53 -2.04 -6.14 13.94
N PRO A 54 -2.63 -7.32 13.72
CA PRO A 54 -2.96 -7.78 12.38
C PRO A 54 -3.97 -6.86 11.70
N PHE A 55 -3.82 -6.65 10.39
CA PHE A 55 -4.77 -5.91 9.57
C PHE A 55 -4.98 -6.56 8.22
N ILE A 56 -6.13 -6.25 7.61
CA ILE A 56 -6.42 -6.50 6.20
C ILE A 56 -6.72 -5.16 5.56
N ALA A 57 -5.97 -4.83 4.50
CA ALA A 57 -6.22 -3.67 3.66
C ALA A 57 -6.83 -4.11 2.34
N THR A 58 -7.91 -3.47 1.89
CA THR A 58 -8.59 -3.75 0.62
C THR A 58 -8.84 -2.44 -0.15
N TRP A 59 -8.91 -2.50 -1.48
CA TRP A 59 -9.15 -1.32 -2.30
C TRP A 59 -9.77 -1.66 -3.66
N ASN A 60 -10.35 -0.65 -4.31
CA ASN A 60 -10.71 -0.74 -5.73
C ASN A 60 -9.49 -0.53 -6.62
N VAL A 61 -9.43 -1.26 -7.73
CA VAL A 61 -8.39 -1.08 -8.76
C VAL A 61 -8.89 -0.05 -9.78
N ALA A 62 -8.24 1.11 -9.78
CA ALA A 62 -8.50 2.17 -10.73
C ALA A 62 -7.63 2.05 -11.99
N THR A 63 -8.09 2.61 -13.10
CA THR A 63 -7.47 2.46 -14.43
C THR A 63 -6.37 3.49 -14.65
N LEU A 64 -6.62 4.76 -14.33
CA LEU A 64 -5.68 5.85 -14.54
C LEU A 64 -4.98 6.27 -13.24
N PRO A 65 -3.74 6.80 -13.32
CA PRO A 65 -3.00 7.30 -12.17
C PRO A 65 -3.76 8.34 -11.32
N SER A 66 -4.54 9.20 -11.96
CA SER A 66 -5.32 10.25 -11.31
C SER A 66 -6.66 9.78 -10.72
N ASP A 67 -7.11 8.58 -11.08
CA ASP A 67 -8.39 8.05 -10.62
C ASP A 67 -8.36 7.78 -9.11
N LEU A 68 -9.53 7.88 -8.48
CA LEU A 68 -9.66 7.66 -7.03
C LEU A 68 -9.57 6.17 -6.67
N THR A 69 -8.64 5.90 -5.76
CA THR A 69 -8.55 4.66 -4.99
C THR A 69 -9.13 4.89 -3.61
N ARG A 70 -10.09 4.06 -3.22
CA ARG A 70 -10.63 3.93 -1.88
C ARG A 70 -9.97 2.74 -1.22
N CYS A 71 -9.11 3.00 -0.24
CA CYS A 71 -8.49 1.96 0.58
C CYS A 71 -9.25 1.85 1.91
N ARG A 72 -9.61 0.64 2.29
CA ARG A 72 -10.18 0.29 3.59
C ARG A 72 -9.19 -0.56 4.36
N ILE A 73 -9.02 -0.30 5.64
CA ILE A 73 -8.21 -1.12 6.54
C ILE A 73 -9.05 -1.56 7.72
N GLN A 74 -9.03 -2.86 8.00
CA GLN A 74 -9.65 -3.47 9.16
C GLN A 74 -8.59 -4.08 10.06
N PHE A 75 -8.59 -3.71 11.34
CA PHE A 75 -7.66 -4.24 12.34
C PHE A 75 -8.31 -5.35 13.18
N ASN A 76 -7.52 -6.36 13.58
CA ASN A 76 -7.94 -7.46 14.47
C ASN A 76 -9.19 -8.24 14.00
N GLY A 77 -9.54 -8.18 12.71
CA GLY A 77 -10.80 -8.75 12.24
C GLY A 77 -12.04 -8.09 12.86
N ASN A 78 -11.89 -6.94 13.53
CA ASN A 78 -13.00 -6.21 14.14
C ASN A 78 -13.55 -5.17 13.16
N ALA A 79 -14.82 -5.31 12.77
CA ALA A 79 -15.48 -4.39 11.86
C ALA A 79 -15.57 -2.94 12.41
N GLU A 80 -15.59 -2.76 13.73
CA GLU A 80 -15.58 -1.44 14.38
C GLU A 80 -14.23 -0.73 14.25
N LEU A 81 -13.14 -1.50 14.07
CA LEU A 81 -11.79 -0.97 13.84
C LEU A 81 -11.49 -0.91 12.34
N SER A 82 -12.45 -0.37 11.57
CA SER A 82 -12.35 -0.20 10.13
C SER A 82 -12.25 1.27 9.74
N TYR A 83 -11.22 1.61 8.97
CA TYR A 83 -10.96 2.96 8.48
C TYR A 83 -10.97 2.98 6.96
N GLU A 84 -11.42 4.08 6.35
CA GLU A 84 -11.43 4.29 4.90
C GLU A 84 -10.68 5.60 4.57
N VAL A 85 -9.85 5.56 3.53
CA VAL A 85 -9.21 6.75 2.96
C VAL A 85 -9.33 6.72 1.43
N ARG A 86 -9.54 7.89 0.83
CA ARG A 86 -9.57 8.08 -0.62
C ARG A 86 -8.39 8.93 -1.06
N MET A 87 -7.75 8.52 -2.15
CA MET A 87 -6.60 9.21 -2.73
C MET A 87 -6.46 8.88 -4.21
N ALA A 88 -5.63 9.60 -4.95
CA ALA A 88 -5.30 9.23 -6.32
C ALA A 88 -4.54 7.89 -6.36
N SER A 89 -4.74 7.09 -7.40
CA SER A 89 -4.10 5.77 -7.49
C SER A 89 -2.58 5.85 -7.54
N PHE A 90 -2.00 6.89 -8.16
CA PHE A 90 -0.55 7.11 -8.13
C PHE A 90 -0.03 7.34 -6.70
N GLU A 91 -0.82 8.01 -5.86
CA GLU A 91 -0.48 8.27 -4.47
C GLU A 91 -0.51 6.97 -3.68
N PHE A 92 -1.57 6.16 -3.88
CA PHE A 92 -1.67 4.86 -3.22
C PHE A 92 -0.56 3.89 -3.64
N ILE A 93 -0.16 3.90 -4.92
CA ILE A 93 0.97 3.08 -5.39
C ILE A 93 2.29 3.49 -4.72
N ASN A 94 2.52 4.78 -4.45
CA ASN A 94 3.69 5.21 -3.67
C ASN A 94 3.66 4.60 -2.25
N PHE A 95 2.50 4.53 -1.59
CA PHE A 95 2.38 3.86 -0.30
C PHE A 95 2.59 2.35 -0.37
N LEU A 96 2.17 1.69 -1.46
CA LEU A 96 2.47 0.28 -1.68
C LEU A 96 3.98 0.06 -1.89
N ILE A 97 4.67 0.95 -2.61
CA ILE A 97 6.13 0.90 -2.72
C ILE A 97 6.79 0.99 -1.34
N GLU A 98 6.38 1.96 -0.51
CA GLU A 98 6.91 2.10 0.85
C GLU A 98 6.67 0.86 1.72
N LEU A 99 5.49 0.25 1.59
CA LEU A 99 5.16 -1.01 2.26
C LEU A 99 6.10 -2.13 1.80
N MET A 100 6.39 -2.24 0.50
CA MET A 100 7.34 -3.22 -0.03
C MET A 100 8.77 -2.95 0.44
N GLU A 101 9.19 -1.68 0.53
CA GLU A 101 10.49 -1.29 1.08
C GLU A 101 10.61 -1.66 2.56
N ASN A 102 9.57 -1.41 3.35
CA ASN A 102 9.48 -1.82 4.75
C ASN A 102 9.58 -3.34 4.89
N TYR A 103 8.83 -4.07 4.07
CA TYR A 103 8.85 -5.53 4.06
C TYR A 103 10.23 -6.07 3.71
N LYS A 104 10.92 -5.49 2.73
CA LYS A 104 12.29 -5.90 2.37
C LYS A 104 13.27 -5.72 3.53
N ARG A 105 13.13 -4.65 4.32
CA ARG A 105 14.03 -4.35 5.46
C ARG A 105 13.71 -5.15 6.73
N GLN A 106 12.42 -5.31 7.04
CA GLN A 106 11.97 -5.76 8.36
C GLN A 106 11.21 -7.09 8.32
N LYS A 107 10.93 -7.62 7.12
CA LYS A 107 10.06 -8.78 6.89
C LYS A 107 8.67 -8.65 7.54
N LEU A 108 8.21 -7.41 7.64
CA LEU A 108 6.90 -7.03 8.17
C LEU A 108 6.15 -6.20 7.13
N SER A 109 4.98 -6.68 6.70
CA SER A 109 4.09 -5.92 5.82
C SER A 109 3.33 -4.90 6.67
N ASP A 110 3.82 -3.68 6.69
CA ASP A 110 3.24 -2.56 7.43
C ASP A 110 3.29 -1.28 6.59
N PHE A 111 2.24 -0.47 6.68
CA PHE A 111 2.21 0.83 6.03
C PHE A 111 3.11 1.84 6.76
N SER A 112 3.56 2.87 6.05
CA SER A 112 4.35 3.94 6.64
C SER A 112 3.52 4.77 7.62
N THR A 113 4.19 5.47 8.54
CA THR A 113 3.51 6.43 9.44
C THR A 113 2.77 7.50 8.65
N THR A 114 3.32 7.96 7.52
CA THR A 114 2.67 8.92 6.61
C THR A 114 1.33 8.41 6.11
N PHE A 115 1.27 7.14 5.68
CA PHE A 115 0.00 6.53 5.28
C PHE A 115 -1.01 6.50 6.45
N TYR A 116 -0.58 6.13 7.65
CA TYR A 116 -1.48 6.08 8.82
C TYR A 116 -1.97 7.46 9.26
N ARG A 117 -1.15 8.51 9.17
CA ARG A 117 -1.60 9.90 9.41
C ARG A 117 -2.72 10.26 8.43
N LYS A 118 -2.54 9.94 7.14
CA LYS A 118 -3.55 10.16 6.11
C LYS A 118 -4.83 9.35 6.36
N LEU A 119 -4.71 8.08 6.75
CA LEU A 119 -5.85 7.20 7.07
C LEU A 119 -6.69 7.76 8.23
N LEU A 120 -6.03 8.35 9.22
CA LEU A 120 -6.64 8.89 10.43
C LEU A 120 -7.00 10.38 10.29
N SER A 121 -6.84 10.98 9.11
CA SER A 121 -7.04 12.41 8.85
C SER A 121 -6.29 13.31 9.85
N ILE A 122 -5.09 12.89 10.26
CA ILE A 122 -4.22 13.68 11.13
C ILE A 122 -3.51 14.70 10.25
N GLU A 123 -3.84 15.98 10.42
CA GLU A 123 -3.16 17.09 9.74
C GLU A 123 -1.67 17.18 10.17
N ASP A 124 -0.84 17.78 9.33
CA ASP A 124 0.60 17.97 9.58
C ASP A 124 0.88 19.09 10.59
#